data_AF-A0A191HX81-F1
#
_entry.id   AF-A0A191HX81-F1
#
_cell.length_a   1.000
_cell.length_b   1.000
_cell.length_c   1.000
_cell.angle_alpha   90.00
_cell.angle_beta   90.00
_cell.angle_gamma   90.00
#
_symmetry.space_group_name_H-M   'P 1'
#
loop_
_entity.id
_entity.type
_entity.pdbx_description
1 polymer ?
#
loop_
_entity_poly.entity_id
_entity_poly.type
_entity_poly.pdbx_seq_one_letter_code
_entity_poly.pdbx_strand_id
1 'polypeptide(L)'
;MKQKKKIITALITVILISVIFIAEQPSFSINQLWPNGKEIVTLIRPVDSDTANFNAAIYGNIKVRFSGIDTPETKHPTKGIEPYGKEASDFTQSKLEIAQVIEIEWDKTQGTTHNRPVGVIFVDGINLNLLLVEEGYANLKYLKDTMPYAKEYRLAEKKAKEKNRYLAIKKALEKLNKIDFSYTLVKIGLIISFM
;
A
#
# COMPACT_ATOMS: atom_id res chain seq x y z
N MET A 1 53.23 -9.64 46.89
CA MET A 1 52.95 -10.26 45.56
C MET A 1 51.65 -11.06 45.50
N LYS A 2 51.33 -11.92 46.48
CA LYS A 2 50.10 -12.75 46.47
C LYS A 2 48.77 -11.94 46.46
N GLN A 3 48.71 -10.83 47.21
CA GLN A 3 47.51 -9.98 47.28
C GLN A 3 47.21 -9.24 45.97
N LYS A 4 48.24 -8.67 45.32
CA LYS A 4 48.11 -8.03 44.00
C LYS A 4 47.61 -9.03 42.93
N LYS A 5 48.09 -10.28 42.94
CA LYS A 5 47.60 -11.34 42.04
C LYS A 5 46.12 -11.67 42.28
N LYS A 6 45.67 -11.76 43.53
CA LYS A 6 44.24 -11.99 43.85
C LYS A 6 43.32 -10.87 43.35
N ILE A 7 43.75 -9.61 43.48
CA ILE A 7 42.99 -8.44 42.99
C ILE A 7 42.91 -8.46 41.45
N ILE A 8 44.02 -8.76 40.77
CA ILE A 8 44.05 -8.84 39.31
C ILE A 8 43.13 -9.97 38.81
N THR A 9 43.18 -11.14 39.44
CA THR A 9 42.27 -12.25 39.08
C THR A 9 40.80 -11.88 39.28
N ALA A 10 40.46 -11.21 40.39
CA ALA A 10 39.09 -10.75 40.65
C ALA A 10 38.60 -9.74 39.59
N LEU A 11 39.45 -8.80 39.19
CA LEU A 11 39.12 -7.83 38.13
C LEU A 11 38.89 -8.51 36.78
N ILE A 12 39.75 -9.46 36.40
CA ILE A 12 39.60 -10.22 35.16
C ILE A 12 38.29 -11.01 35.17
N THR A 13 37.91 -11.63 36.29
CA THR A 13 36.64 -12.36 36.39
C THR A 13 35.43 -11.43 36.28
N VAL A 14 35.46 -10.24 36.86
CA VAL A 14 34.38 -9.26 36.74
C VAL A 14 34.24 -8.78 35.29
N ILE A 15 35.36 -8.51 34.62
CA ILE A 15 35.37 -8.11 33.20
C ILE A 15 34.78 -9.24 32.34
N LEU A 16 35.20 -10.48 32.53
CA LEU A 16 34.65 -11.64 31.81
C LEU A 16 33.15 -11.80 32.02
N ILE A 17 32.66 -11.69 33.26
CA ILE A 17 31.22 -11.76 33.57
C ILE A 17 30.47 -10.61 32.90
N SER A 18 31.02 -9.39 32.90
CA SER A 18 30.39 -8.24 32.24
C SER A 18 30.31 -8.41 30.72
N VAL A 19 31.31 -9.02 30.09
CA VAL A 19 31.31 -9.29 28.65
C VAL A 19 30.29 -10.38 28.28
N ILE A 20 30.19 -11.44 29.09
CA ILE A 20 29.17 -12.48 28.91
C ILE A 20 27.77 -11.89 29.09
N PHE A 21 27.55 -11.05 30.10
CA PHE A 21 26.27 -10.39 30.32
C PHE A 21 25.88 -9.47 29.15
N ILE A 22 26.84 -8.78 28.53
CA ILE A 22 26.59 -7.97 27.30
C ILE A 22 26.24 -8.87 26.11
N ALA A 23 26.92 -10.00 25.94
CA ALA A 23 26.68 -10.94 24.85
C ALA A 23 25.36 -11.72 24.99
N GLU A 24 24.90 -11.93 26.22
CA GLU A 24 23.61 -12.56 26.55
C GLU A 24 22.45 -11.58 26.64
N GLN A 25 22.68 -10.26 26.45
CA GLN A 25 21.56 -9.35 26.32
C GLN A 25 20.69 -9.85 25.16
N PRO A 26 19.40 -10.15 25.39
CA PRO A 26 18.53 -10.54 24.30
C PRO A 26 18.59 -9.42 23.28
N SER A 27 19.02 -9.74 22.05
CA SER A 27 18.95 -8.81 20.95
C SER A 27 17.49 -8.38 20.87
N PHE A 28 17.21 -7.16 21.31
CA PHE A 28 15.86 -6.62 21.31
C PHE A 28 15.40 -6.63 19.86
N SER A 29 14.55 -7.60 19.53
CA SER A 29 14.02 -7.74 18.19
C SER A 29 13.01 -6.61 18.01
N ILE A 30 13.48 -5.48 17.50
CA ILE A 30 12.69 -4.29 17.12
C ILE A 30 11.53 -4.63 16.16
N ASN A 31 11.52 -5.84 15.59
CA ASN A 31 10.56 -6.30 14.60
C ASN A 31 9.19 -6.70 15.16
N GLN A 32 8.91 -6.47 16.46
CA GLN A 32 7.64 -6.91 17.06
C GLN A 32 7.04 -5.92 18.06
N LEU A 33 7.26 -4.62 17.88
CA LEU A 33 6.69 -3.61 18.78
C LEU A 33 5.98 -2.48 18.04
N TRP A 34 5.33 -2.76 16.91
CA TRP A 34 4.39 -1.77 16.35
C TRP A 34 3.26 -1.50 17.34
N PRO A 35 2.93 -0.22 17.61
CA PRO A 35 1.89 0.12 18.57
C PRO A 35 0.57 -0.54 18.20
N ASN A 36 -0.26 -0.82 19.21
CA ASN A 36 -1.64 -1.18 18.96
C ASN A 36 -2.41 0.09 18.58
N GLY A 37 -3.26 -0.01 17.55
CA GLY A 37 -4.03 1.13 17.04
C GLY A 37 -3.31 1.90 15.95
N LYS A 38 -3.71 3.16 15.78
CA LYS A 38 -3.23 4.05 14.73
C LYS A 38 -2.12 4.95 15.26
N GLU A 39 -1.06 5.10 14.47
CA GLU A 39 0.05 6.00 14.74
C GLU A 39 0.01 7.17 13.76
N ILE A 40 0.03 8.41 14.28
CA ILE A 40 0.14 9.61 13.43
C ILE A 40 1.56 9.70 12.89
N VAL A 41 1.67 9.91 11.58
CA VAL A 41 2.95 10.02 10.87
C VAL A 41 2.96 11.24 9.96
N THR A 42 4.16 11.65 9.53
CA THR A 42 4.30 12.71 8.51
C THR A 42 4.75 12.10 7.19
N LEU A 43 4.15 12.51 6.07
CA LEU A 43 4.61 12.12 4.74
C LEU A 43 6.01 12.69 4.48
N ILE A 44 6.94 11.83 4.08
CA ILE A 44 8.24 12.25 3.53
C ILE A 44 8.14 12.36 2.02
N ARG A 45 7.69 11.28 1.37
CA ARG A 45 7.41 11.26 -0.07
C ARG A 45 6.56 10.06 -0.46
N PRO A 46 5.65 10.22 -1.44
CA PRO A 46 5.06 9.08 -2.14
C PRO A 46 6.16 8.32 -2.91
N VAL A 47 6.02 7.00 -3.07
CA VAL A 47 6.92 6.19 -3.90
C VAL A 47 6.18 5.69 -5.13
N ASP A 48 5.09 4.96 -4.89
CA ASP A 48 4.17 4.40 -5.88
C ASP A 48 2.76 4.37 -5.25
N SER A 49 1.76 3.87 -5.98
CA SER A 49 0.35 3.88 -5.54
C SER A 49 0.04 3.04 -4.31
N ASP A 50 0.88 2.07 -3.95
CA ASP A 50 0.73 1.22 -2.76
C ASP A 50 1.90 1.35 -1.75
N THR A 51 2.79 2.32 -1.97
CA THR A 51 4.04 2.45 -1.21
C THR A 51 4.39 3.92 -1.00
N ALA A 52 4.66 4.30 0.25
CA ALA A 52 5.08 5.66 0.61
C ALA A 52 6.13 5.65 1.74
N ASN A 53 6.93 6.73 1.82
CA ASN A 53 7.83 6.95 2.95
C ASN A 53 7.21 7.93 3.94
N PHE A 54 7.27 7.56 5.20
CA PHE A 54 6.76 8.35 6.32
C PHE A 54 7.85 8.55 7.36
N ASN A 55 7.71 9.61 8.14
CA ASN A 55 8.43 9.80 9.38
C ASN A 55 7.50 9.45 10.54
N ALA A 56 7.83 8.38 11.27
CA ALA A 56 7.14 7.97 12.48
C ALA A 56 7.96 8.40 13.71
N ALA A 57 7.29 8.88 14.75
CA ALA A 57 7.98 9.48 15.90
C ALA A 57 8.97 8.52 16.58
N ILE A 58 8.62 7.23 16.63
CA ILE A 58 9.43 6.20 17.31
C ILE A 58 10.42 5.53 16.35
N TYR A 59 10.04 5.34 15.08
CA TYR A 59 10.81 4.54 14.11
C TYR A 59 11.61 5.37 13.12
N GLY A 60 11.44 6.69 13.11
CA GLY A 60 12.03 7.60 12.13
C GLY A 60 11.50 7.33 10.72
N ASN A 61 12.40 7.40 9.74
CA ASN A 61 12.06 7.26 8.32
C ASN A 61 11.77 5.81 7.97
N ILE A 62 10.53 5.52 7.59
CA ILE A 62 10.06 4.18 7.25
C ILE A 62 9.39 4.14 5.88
N LYS A 63 9.68 3.10 5.10
CA LYS A 63 9.04 2.84 3.79
C LYS A 63 7.94 1.81 3.99
N VAL A 64 6.68 2.23 3.89
CA VAL A 64 5.53 1.39 4.24
C VAL A 64 4.88 0.83 2.98
N ARG A 65 4.53 -0.46 3.01
CA ARG A 65 3.72 -1.13 1.98
C ARG A 65 2.27 -1.20 2.44
N PHE A 66 1.33 -0.84 1.57
CA PHE A 66 -0.08 -0.78 1.93
C PHE A 66 -0.64 -2.19 2.08
N SER A 67 -1.26 -2.50 3.22
CA SER A 67 -1.79 -3.84 3.49
C SER A 67 -2.89 -4.25 2.50
N GLY A 68 -2.82 -5.51 2.03
CA GLY A 68 -3.92 -6.23 1.36
C GLY A 68 -4.20 -5.86 -0.09
N ILE A 69 -3.49 -4.87 -0.63
CA ILE A 69 -3.73 -4.34 -1.98
C ILE A 69 -2.45 -4.43 -2.82
N ASP A 70 -2.56 -4.45 -4.13
CA ASP A 70 -1.45 -4.32 -5.08
C ASP A 70 -1.93 -3.48 -6.26
N THR A 71 -1.11 -2.52 -6.64
CA THR A 71 -1.46 -1.56 -7.68
C THR A 71 -0.70 -1.88 -8.96
N PRO A 72 -1.26 -1.60 -10.15
CA PRO A 72 -0.56 -1.80 -11.40
C PRO A 72 0.78 -1.07 -11.40
N GLU A 73 1.88 -1.79 -11.63
CA GLU A 73 3.22 -1.22 -11.43
C GLU A 73 3.56 -0.21 -12.54
N THR A 74 4.03 0.97 -12.15
CA THR A 74 4.49 2.01 -13.09
C THR A 74 5.98 1.94 -13.40
N LYS A 75 6.74 1.18 -12.60
CA LYS A 75 8.22 1.12 -12.65
C LYS A 75 8.77 -0.29 -12.67
N HIS A 76 7.95 -1.32 -12.93
CA HIS A 76 8.45 -2.70 -12.97
C HIS A 76 9.50 -2.81 -14.09
N PRO A 77 10.76 -3.23 -13.81
CA PRO A 77 11.85 -3.25 -14.78
C PRO A 77 11.53 -4.07 -16.05
N THR A 78 10.62 -5.03 -15.93
CA THR A 78 10.23 -5.94 -17.03
C THR A 78 8.79 -5.84 -17.51
N LYS A 79 7.87 -5.19 -16.77
CA LYS A 79 6.44 -5.13 -17.16
C LYS A 79 6.03 -3.81 -17.82
N GLY A 80 6.88 -2.77 -17.75
CA GLY A 80 6.55 -1.45 -18.26
C GLY A 80 5.46 -0.76 -17.43
N ILE A 81 4.83 0.27 -18.00
CA ILE A 81 3.71 1.00 -17.36
C ILE A 81 2.43 0.20 -17.61
N GLU A 82 1.86 -0.38 -16.55
CA GLU A 82 0.55 -1.03 -16.64
C GLU A 82 -0.58 0.03 -16.80
N PRO A 83 -1.67 -0.27 -17.52
CA PRO A 83 -2.79 0.65 -17.68
C PRO A 83 -3.31 1.13 -16.31
N TYR A 84 -3.58 2.42 -16.18
CA TYR A 84 -4.01 3.09 -14.95
C TYR A 84 -2.95 3.22 -13.84
N GLY A 85 -1.72 2.74 -14.04
CA GLY A 85 -0.68 2.84 -13.03
C GLY A 85 -0.32 4.30 -12.70
N LYS A 86 -0.25 5.19 -13.71
CA LYS A 86 0.06 6.60 -13.48
C LYS A 86 -1.08 7.29 -12.72
N GLU A 87 -2.32 7.04 -13.14
CA GLU A 87 -3.53 7.59 -12.53
C GLU A 87 -3.67 7.11 -11.08
N ALA A 88 -3.38 5.84 -10.80
CA ALA A 88 -3.34 5.31 -9.44
C ALA A 88 -2.26 6.00 -8.58
N SER A 89 -1.07 6.20 -9.13
CA SER A 89 0.03 6.87 -8.43
C SER A 89 -0.30 8.34 -8.14
N ASP A 90 -0.80 9.07 -9.13
CA ASP A 90 -1.21 10.47 -8.98
C ASP A 90 -2.35 10.58 -7.95
N PHE A 91 -3.29 9.64 -7.95
CA PHE A 91 -4.37 9.59 -6.97
C PHE A 91 -3.82 9.39 -5.55
N THR A 92 -3.01 8.37 -5.31
CA THR A 92 -2.39 8.13 -3.99
C THR A 92 -1.57 9.32 -3.54
N GLN A 93 -0.74 9.87 -4.43
CA GLN A 93 0.07 11.04 -4.16
C GLN A 93 -0.79 12.22 -3.73
N SER A 94 -1.81 12.56 -4.51
CA SER A 94 -2.69 13.69 -4.20
C SER A 94 -3.37 13.53 -2.84
N LYS A 95 -3.85 12.33 -2.50
CA LYS A 95 -4.50 12.06 -1.22
C LYS A 95 -3.54 12.18 -0.04
N LEU A 96 -2.30 11.73 -0.19
CA LEU A 96 -1.29 11.85 0.86
C LEU A 96 -0.80 13.29 1.04
N GLU A 97 -0.63 14.04 -0.05
CA GLU A 97 -0.08 15.40 -0.01
C GLU A 97 -1.08 16.44 0.53
N ILE A 98 -2.38 16.25 0.28
CA ILE A 98 -3.43 17.18 0.78
C ILE A 98 -3.92 16.84 2.19
N ALA A 99 -3.60 15.65 2.71
CA ALA A 99 -4.08 15.19 4.00
C ALA A 99 -3.59 16.09 5.13
N GLN A 100 -4.49 16.45 6.05
CA GLN A 100 -4.12 17.17 7.27
C GLN A 100 -3.51 16.24 8.31
N VAL A 101 -4.05 15.01 8.39
CA VAL A 101 -3.59 13.97 9.30
C VAL A 101 -3.40 12.68 8.52
N ILE A 102 -2.22 12.07 8.67
CA ILE A 102 -1.93 10.74 8.14
C ILE A 102 -1.70 9.82 9.33
N GLU A 103 -2.39 8.68 9.32
CA GLU A 103 -2.25 7.65 10.34
C GLU A 103 -1.93 6.30 9.70
N ILE A 104 -1.17 5.47 10.42
CA ILE A 104 -0.88 4.10 10.02
C ILE A 104 -1.41 3.15 11.08
N GLU A 105 -2.26 2.22 10.67
CA GLU A 105 -2.61 1.04 11.46
C GLU A 105 -1.74 -0.15 11.00
N TRP A 106 -0.87 -0.62 11.88
CA TRP A 106 0.13 -1.64 11.52
C TRP A 106 -0.49 -3.03 11.37
N ASP A 107 -0.26 -3.68 10.22
CA ASP A 107 -0.75 -5.03 9.96
C ASP A 107 0.24 -6.09 10.47
N LYS A 108 -0.05 -6.61 11.65
CA LYS A 108 0.78 -7.62 12.34
C LYS A 108 0.66 -9.02 11.72
N THR A 109 -0.29 -9.24 10.82
CA THR A 109 -0.54 -10.56 10.22
C THR A 109 0.41 -10.90 9.07
N GLN A 110 1.07 -9.89 8.48
CA GLN A 110 1.99 -10.05 7.36
C GLN A 110 3.47 -9.85 7.73
N GLY A 111 3.78 -9.47 8.97
CA GLY A 111 5.15 -9.13 9.37
C GLY A 111 5.74 -8.05 8.46
N THR A 112 6.94 -8.30 7.92
CA THR A 112 7.57 -7.42 6.91
C THR A 112 7.53 -8.05 5.54
N THR A 113 7.03 -7.31 4.54
CA THR A 113 7.07 -7.73 3.13
C THR A 113 8.22 -7.03 2.41
N HIS A 114 9.21 -7.77 1.90
CA HIS A 114 10.42 -7.22 1.26
C HIS A 114 11.17 -6.19 2.14
N ASN A 115 11.33 -6.49 3.43
CA ASN A 115 11.92 -5.59 4.44
C ASN A 115 11.17 -4.25 4.62
N ARG A 116 9.89 -4.18 4.26
CA ARG A 116 9.01 -3.04 4.52
C ARG A 116 7.98 -3.41 5.57
N PRO A 117 7.72 -2.56 6.58
CA PRO A 117 6.53 -2.73 7.42
C PRO A 117 5.26 -2.58 6.57
N VAL A 118 4.23 -3.32 6.96
CA VAL A 118 2.94 -3.36 6.26
C VAL A 118 1.89 -2.66 7.11
N GLY A 119 1.10 -1.78 6.49
CA GLY A 119 0.11 -0.98 7.22
C GLY A 119 -1.09 -0.56 6.39
N VAL A 120 -2.20 -0.32 7.08
CA VAL A 120 -3.39 0.33 6.53
C VAL A 120 -3.23 1.83 6.72
N ILE A 121 -3.29 2.58 5.62
CA ILE A 121 -3.06 4.02 5.64
C ILE A 121 -4.40 4.75 5.76
N PHE A 122 -4.46 5.69 6.69
CA PHE A 122 -5.58 6.59 6.85
C PHE A 122 -5.16 8.01 6.51
N VAL A 123 -5.98 8.69 5.73
CA VAL A 123 -5.86 10.13 5.42
C VAL A 123 -7.11 10.83 5.91
N ASP A 124 -6.98 11.73 6.87
CA ASP A 124 -8.11 12.44 7.49
C ASP A 124 -9.23 11.48 7.99
N GLY A 125 -8.82 10.34 8.56
CA GLY A 125 -9.72 9.29 9.05
C GLY A 125 -10.27 8.34 7.97
N ILE A 126 -10.00 8.59 6.68
CA ILE A 126 -10.45 7.76 5.56
C ILE A 126 -9.41 6.68 5.27
N ASN A 127 -9.84 5.42 5.18
CA ASN A 127 -8.97 4.31 4.77
C ASN A 127 -8.59 4.44 3.29
N LEU A 128 -7.35 4.89 3.03
CA LEU A 128 -6.85 5.11 1.67
C LEU A 128 -6.71 3.79 0.90
N ASN A 129 -6.33 2.71 1.57
CA ASN A 129 -6.20 1.40 0.93
C ASN A 129 -7.54 0.91 0.38
N LEU A 130 -8.62 1.04 1.18
CA LEU A 130 -9.98 0.71 0.75
C LEU A 130 -10.40 1.58 -0.44
N LEU A 131 -10.14 2.88 -0.36
CA LEU A 131 -10.50 3.83 -1.42
C LEU A 131 -9.82 3.51 -2.75
N LEU A 132 -8.56 3.06 -2.72
CA LEU A 132 -7.84 2.61 -3.92
C LEU A 132 -8.50 1.39 -4.56
N VAL A 133 -9.02 0.46 -3.76
CA VAL A 133 -9.76 -0.70 -4.28
C VAL A 133 -11.12 -0.28 -4.83
N GLU A 134 -11.84 0.61 -4.14
CA GLU A 134 -13.17 1.10 -4.56
C GLU A 134 -13.13 1.86 -5.89
N GLU A 135 -12.08 2.66 -6.10
CA GLU A 135 -11.85 3.37 -7.36
C GLU A 135 -11.24 2.49 -8.46
N GLY A 136 -10.89 1.24 -8.14
CA GLY A 136 -10.31 0.29 -9.09
C GLY A 136 -8.85 0.56 -9.44
N TYR A 137 -8.15 1.33 -8.60
CA TYR A 137 -6.71 1.60 -8.72
C TYR A 137 -5.84 0.50 -8.12
N ALA A 138 -6.40 -0.36 -7.26
CA ALA A 138 -5.70 -1.49 -6.68
C ALA A 138 -6.53 -2.77 -6.73
N ASN A 139 -5.85 -3.89 -6.92
CA ASN A 139 -6.41 -5.24 -6.80
C ASN A 139 -6.07 -5.83 -5.43
N LEU A 140 -6.83 -6.83 -4.98
CA LEU A 140 -6.51 -7.53 -3.74
C LEU A 140 -5.38 -8.53 -3.96
N LYS A 141 -4.35 -8.48 -3.11
CA LYS A 141 -3.22 -9.41 -3.19
C LYS A 141 -2.78 -9.87 -1.82
N TYR A 142 -2.56 -11.18 -1.70
CA TYR A 142 -2.23 -11.86 -0.44
C TYR A 142 -3.21 -11.56 0.72
N LEU A 143 -4.44 -11.17 0.40
CA LEU A 143 -5.45 -10.82 1.38
C LEU A 143 -5.99 -12.07 2.09
N LYS A 144 -5.66 -12.20 3.37
CA LYS A 144 -6.16 -13.24 4.28
C LYS A 144 -7.34 -12.70 5.07
N ASP A 145 -8.26 -13.57 5.47
CA ASP A 145 -9.44 -13.15 6.24
C ASP A 145 -9.10 -12.67 7.66
N THR A 146 -7.90 -12.99 8.14
CA THR A 146 -7.35 -12.49 9.42
C THR A 146 -6.83 -11.06 9.33
N MET A 147 -6.66 -10.51 8.12
CA MET A 147 -6.13 -9.16 7.92
C MET A 147 -7.17 -8.09 8.23
N PRO A 148 -6.73 -6.89 8.68
CA PRO A 148 -7.63 -5.76 8.86
C PRO A 148 -8.41 -5.44 7.58
N TYR A 149 -9.70 -5.14 7.72
CA TYR A 149 -10.59 -4.69 6.64
C TYR A 149 -10.75 -5.68 5.46
N ALA A 150 -10.40 -6.95 5.63
CA ALA A 150 -10.42 -7.92 4.53
C ALA A 150 -11.80 -8.09 3.88
N LYS A 151 -12.88 -8.03 4.66
CA LYS A 151 -14.26 -8.16 4.15
C LYS A 151 -14.66 -6.94 3.32
N GLU A 152 -14.32 -5.76 3.83
CA GLU A 152 -14.56 -4.45 3.22
C GLU A 152 -13.82 -4.36 1.88
N TYR A 153 -12.56 -4.79 1.85
CA TYR A 153 -11.76 -4.87 0.62
C TYR A 153 -12.41 -5.77 -0.43
N ARG A 154 -12.86 -6.98 -0.06
CA ARG A 154 -13.55 -7.88 -1.00
C ARG A 154 -14.84 -7.26 -1.54
N LEU A 155 -15.60 -6.56 -0.70
CA LEU A 155 -16.82 -5.87 -1.11
C LEU A 155 -16.52 -4.71 -2.06
N ALA A 156 -15.50 -3.91 -1.75
CA ALA A 156 -15.02 -2.81 -2.58
C ALA A 156 -14.59 -3.31 -3.97
N GLU A 157 -13.80 -4.38 -4.03
CA GLU A 157 -13.32 -4.94 -5.29
C GLU A 157 -14.50 -5.41 -6.17
N LYS A 158 -15.52 -6.02 -5.55
CA LYS A 158 -16.75 -6.40 -6.25
C LYS A 158 -17.47 -5.18 -6.84
N LYS A 159 -17.65 -4.12 -6.05
CA LYS A 159 -18.28 -2.87 -6.51
C LYS A 159 -17.49 -2.22 -7.65
N ALA A 160 -16.16 -2.18 -7.54
CA ALA A 160 -15.29 -1.62 -8.57
C ALA A 160 -15.40 -2.39 -9.90
N LYS A 161 -15.43 -3.73 -9.83
CA LYS A 161 -15.66 -4.59 -11.02
C LYS A 161 -17.01 -4.32 -11.68
N GLU A 162 -18.08 -4.16 -10.90
CA GLU A 162 -19.41 -3.83 -11.40
C GLU A 162 -19.44 -2.42 -12.05
N LYS A 163 -18.84 -1.40 -11.40
CA LYS A 163 -18.68 -0.04 -11.91
C LYS A 163 -17.92 -0.02 -13.24
N ASN A 164 -16.80 -0.74 -13.33
CA ASN A 164 -15.99 -0.84 -14.54
C ASN A 164 -16.73 -1.54 -15.69
N ARG A 165 -17.49 -2.61 -15.41
CA ARG A 165 -18.35 -3.26 -16.41
C ARG A 165 -19.41 -2.31 -16.93
N TYR A 166 -20.08 -1.56 -16.05
CA TYR A 166 -21.07 -0.56 -16.43
C TYR A 166 -20.45 0.54 -17.32
N LEU A 167 -19.29 1.08 -16.93
CA LEU A 167 -18.60 2.11 -17.70
C LEU A 167 -18.14 1.60 -19.08
N ALA A 168 -17.69 0.35 -19.17
CA ALA A 168 -17.32 -0.29 -20.44
C ALA A 168 -18.53 -0.42 -21.39
N ILE A 169 -19.68 -0.86 -20.86
CA ILE A 169 -20.93 -0.95 -21.63
C ILE A 169 -21.37 0.46 -22.10
N LYS A 170 -21.33 1.46 -21.21
CA LYS A 170 -21.68 2.84 -21.56
C LYS A 170 -20.80 3.40 -22.68
N LYS A 171 -19.47 3.22 -22.59
CA LYS A 171 -18.53 3.62 -23.66
C LYS A 171 -18.80 2.90 -24.98
N ALA A 172 -19.18 1.62 -24.93
CA ALA A 172 -19.55 0.87 -26.13
C ALA A 172 -20.85 1.41 -26.75
N LEU A 173 -21.87 1.70 -25.93
CA LEU A 173 -23.13 2.30 -26.39
C LEU A 173 -22.93 3.70 -26.97
N GLU A 174 -22.09 4.54 -26.37
CA GLU A 174 -21.74 5.86 -26.91
C GLU A 174 -21.01 5.75 -28.26
N LYS A 175 -20.13 4.77 -28.43
CA LYS A 175 -19.49 4.49 -29.72
C LYS A 175 -20.52 4.04 -30.76
N LEU A 176 -21.46 3.17 -30.39
CA LEU A 176 -22.53 2.71 -31.28
C LEU A 176 -23.47 3.85 -31.69
N ASN A 177 -23.82 4.77 -30.77
CA ASN A 177 -24.64 5.95 -31.08
C ASN A 177 -23.90 6.99 -31.94
N LYS A 178 -22.57 6.98 -31.94
CA LYS A 178 -21.74 7.79 -32.85
C LYS A 178 -21.52 7.15 -34.21
N ILE A 179 -21.93 5.89 -34.41
CA ILE A 179 -22.04 5.32 -35.75
C ILE A 179 -23.30 5.91 -36.35
N ASP A 180 -23.10 6.97 -37.12
CA ASP A 180 -24.16 7.68 -37.84
C ASP A 180 -24.86 6.71 -38.81
N PHE A 181 -26.07 6.29 -38.45
CA PHE A 181 -26.93 5.40 -39.24
C PHE A 181 -27.27 6.00 -40.62
N SER A 182 -27.02 7.30 -40.83
CA SER A 182 -27.09 7.97 -42.13
C SER A 182 -26.16 7.33 -43.16
N TYR A 183 -24.92 6.98 -42.78
CA TYR A 183 -23.92 6.44 -43.72
C TYR A 183 -24.26 5.03 -44.22
N THR A 184 -24.99 4.24 -43.44
CA THR A 184 -25.36 2.87 -43.80
C THR A 184 -26.57 2.84 -44.74
N LEU A 185 -27.55 3.73 -44.55
CA LEU A 185 -28.71 3.84 -45.43
C LEU A 185 -28.33 4.35 -46.84
N VAL A 186 -27.36 5.27 -46.93
CA VAL A 186 -26.82 5.75 -48.22
C VAL A 186 -26.03 4.65 -48.95
N LYS A 187 -25.29 3.79 -48.24
CA LYS A 187 -24.52 2.69 -48.85
C LYS A 187 -25.35 1.48 -49.29
N ILE A 188 -26.55 1.27 -48.72
CA ILE A 188 -27.46 0.18 -49.11
C ILE A 188 -28.38 0.60 -50.27
N GLY A 189 -28.28 1.84 -50.78
CA GLY A 189 -29.03 2.27 -51.96
C GLY A 189 -30.54 2.38 -51.73
N LEU A 190 -30.98 2.56 -50.48
CA LEU A 190 -32.37 2.88 -50.18
C LEU A 190 -32.56 4.40 -50.32
N ILE A 191 -32.68 4.83 -51.58
CA ILE A 191 -33.22 6.15 -51.92
C ILE A 191 -34.68 6.12 -51.46
N ILE A 192 -34.97 6.61 -50.26
CA ILE A 192 -36.33 6.99 -49.91
C ILE A 192 -36.61 8.29 -50.65
N SER A 193 -37.20 8.15 -51.84
CA SER A 193 -37.83 9.23 -52.58
C SER A 193 -38.98 9.77 -51.74
N PHE A 194 -38.76 10.85 -51.00
CA PHE A 194 -39.85 11.69 -50.52
C PHE A 194 -40.24 12.65 -51.66
N MET A 195 -41.51 12.52 -52.06
CA MET A 195 -42.24 13.44 -52.95
C MET A 195 -42.27 14.86 -52.40
#